data_AF-A0A3S1CK29-F1
#
_entry.id   AF-A0A3S1CK29-F1
#
_cell.length_a   1.000
_cell.length_b   1.000
_cell.length_c   1.000
_cell.angle_alpha   90.00
_cell.angle_beta   90.00
_cell.angle_gamma   90.00
#
_symmetry.space_group_name_H-M   'P 1'
#
loop_
_entity.id
_entity.type
_entity.pdbx_description
1 polymer ?
#
loop_
_entity_poly.entity_id
_entity_poly.type
_entity_poly.pdbx_seq_one_letter_code
_entity_poly.pdbx_strand_id
1 'polypeptide(L)'
;MQQIITENMELHQKLFDEMMTRFNISGKELAMAIGISEGMLSRFRRGKADIGTSKFLSILGAVPEEAKNWYLSRLLGGTKPKTTNFRTWIESAPIEEKAEALRVLAEVVAKTYAGNKEESFVDLPVAV
;
A
#
# COMPACT_ATOMS: atom_id res chain seq x y z
N MET A 1 2.38 3.90 42.07
CA MET A 1 2.43 3.11 40.83
C MET A 1 1.71 3.90 39.74
N GLN A 2 2.43 4.35 38.72
CA GLN A 2 1.92 5.28 37.72
C GLN A 2 0.93 4.57 36.79
N GLN A 3 -0.27 5.13 36.70
CA GLN A 3 -1.35 4.68 35.84
C GLN A 3 -0.95 4.81 34.36
N ILE A 4 -1.34 3.80 33.61
CA ILE A 4 -1.14 3.63 32.17
C ILE A 4 -1.87 4.76 31.43
N ILE A 5 -1.14 5.79 31.01
CA ILE A 5 -1.63 6.83 30.10
C ILE A 5 -1.47 6.28 28.67
N THR A 6 -2.35 5.36 28.28
CA THR A 6 -2.61 5.08 26.87
C THR A 6 -3.77 5.97 26.45
N GLU A 7 -3.53 7.28 26.43
CA GLU A 7 -4.45 8.27 25.86
C GLU A 7 -4.67 7.98 24.36
N ASN A 8 -5.89 8.23 23.90
CA ASN A 8 -6.43 7.99 22.56
C ASN A 8 -5.44 8.29 21.41
N MET A 9 -4.64 7.31 21.01
CA MET A 9 -3.88 7.42 19.75
C MET A 9 -4.86 7.36 18.58
N GLU A 10 -4.84 8.41 17.77
CA GLU A 10 -5.57 8.50 16.51
C GLU A 10 -5.17 7.37 15.56
N LEU A 11 -6.13 6.86 14.78
CA LEU A 11 -5.91 5.75 13.85
C LEU A 11 -4.71 6.00 12.91
N HIS A 12 -4.58 7.24 12.43
CA HIS A 12 -3.51 7.63 11.52
C HIS A 12 -2.11 7.55 12.14
N GLN A 13 -1.98 7.76 13.46
CA GLN A 13 -0.70 7.64 14.17
C GLN A 13 -0.35 6.18 14.45
N LYS A 14 -1.34 5.36 14.82
CA LYS A 14 -1.17 3.90 14.99
C LYS A 14 -0.68 3.25 13.70
N LEU A 15 -1.37 3.53 12.60
CA LEU A 15 -0.98 3.00 11.29
C LEU A 15 0.38 3.52 10.83
N PHE A 16 0.74 4.75 11.21
CA PHE A 16 2.04 5.31 10.86
C PHE A 16 3.17 4.61 11.61
N ASP A 17 2.98 4.34 12.91
CA ASP A 17 3.91 3.57 13.73
C ASP A 17 4.08 2.13 13.21
N GLU A 18 2.98 1.50 12.79
CA GLU A 18 2.98 0.18 12.18
C GLU A 18 3.72 0.17 10.84
N MET A 19 3.51 1.18 9.98
CA MET A 19 4.24 1.34 8.72
C MET A 19 5.76 1.43 8.97
N MET A 20 6.19 2.27 9.91
CA MET A 20 7.61 2.43 10.24
C MET A 20 8.24 1.11 10.66
N THR A 21 7.55 0.34 11.50
CA THR A 21 8.01 -0.95 12.00
C THR A 21 8.04 -2.01 10.90
N ARG A 22 6.97 -2.11 10.11
CA ARG A 22 6.81 -3.13 9.06
C ARG A 22 7.84 -3.00 7.95
N PHE A 23 8.16 -1.77 7.56
CA PHE A 23 9.10 -1.49 6.46
C PHE A 23 10.52 -1.16 6.97
N ASN A 24 10.79 -1.40 8.26
CA ASN A 24 12.08 -1.14 8.90
C ASN A 24 12.62 0.27 8.63
N ILE A 25 11.73 1.28 8.68
CA ILE A 25 12.09 2.67 8.40
C ILE A 25 12.73 3.28 9.64
N SER A 26 13.95 3.77 9.49
CA SER A 26 14.66 4.46 10.57
C SER A 26 14.02 5.82 10.86
N GLY A 27 13.51 6.00 12.08
CA GLY A 27 12.97 7.29 12.52
C GLY A 27 14.00 8.41 12.48
N LYS A 28 15.27 8.10 12.76
CA LYS A 28 16.38 9.06 12.72
C LYS A 28 16.66 9.54 11.30
N GLU A 29 16.75 8.61 10.34
CA GLU A 29 17.02 8.93 8.93
C GLU A 29 15.84 9.69 8.32
N LEU A 30 14.62 9.24 8.57
CA LEU A 30 13.42 9.90 8.09
C LEU A 30 13.30 11.33 8.65
N ALA A 31 13.55 11.52 9.95
CA ALA A 31 13.51 12.84 10.58
C ALA A 31 14.57 13.80 9.99
N MET A 32 15.77 13.28 9.73
CA MET A 32 16.84 14.04 9.08
C MET A 32 16.46 14.45 7.64
N ALA A 33 15.90 13.53 6.86
CA ALA A 33 15.53 13.76 5.46
C ALA A 33 14.48 14.87 5.27
N ILE A 34 13.61 15.06 6.26
CA ILE A 34 12.51 16.04 6.21
C ILE A 34 12.75 17.28 7.08
N GLY A 35 13.91 17.39 7.73
CA GLY A 35 14.27 18.55 8.55
C GLY A 35 13.47 18.68 9.86
N ILE A 36 13.14 17.58 10.53
CA ILE A 36 12.56 17.58 11.89
C ILE A 36 13.47 16.87 12.89
N SER A 37 13.26 17.13 14.19
CA SER A 37 13.96 16.37 15.21
C SER A 37 13.38 14.96 15.35
N GLU A 38 14.24 13.98 15.63
CA GLU A 38 13.81 12.60 15.92
C GLU A 38 12.83 12.55 17.10
N GLY A 39 13.03 13.41 18.11
CA GLY A 39 12.12 13.56 19.23
C GLY A 39 10.72 14.03 18.81
N MET A 40 10.63 14.94 17.83
CA MET A 40 9.34 15.41 17.28
C MET A 40 8.61 14.28 16.55
N LEU A 41 9.33 13.53 15.68
CA LEU A 41 8.76 12.36 15.00
C LEU A 41 8.29 11.29 15.99
N SER A 42 9.09 11.02 17.02
CA SER A 42 8.77 10.04 18.06
C SER A 42 7.56 10.43 18.89
N ARG A 43 7.36 11.73 19.15
CA ARG A 43 6.15 12.23 19.85
C ARG A 43 4.92 12.12 18.96
N PHE A 44 5.04 12.45 17.67
CA PHE A 44 3.96 12.28 16.69
C PHE A 44 3.50 10.83 16.59
N ARG A 45 4.43 9.89 16.43
CA ARG A 45 4.15 8.44 16.40
C ARG A 45 3.35 7.96 17.60
N ARG A 46 3.53 8.60 18.77
CA ARG A 46 2.88 8.25 20.04
C ARG A 46 1.64 9.11 20.34
N GLY A 47 1.19 9.95 19.41
CA GLY A 47 0.06 10.86 19.62
C GLY A 47 0.31 12.02 20.59
N LYS A 48 1.57 12.30 20.90
CA LYS A 48 1.99 13.34 21.88
C LYS A 48 2.41 14.67 21.23
N ALA A 49 2.28 14.76 19.90
CA ALA A 49 2.57 15.96 19.14
C ALA A 49 1.83 15.93 17.80
N ASP A 50 1.38 17.10 17.35
CA ASP A 50 1.02 17.34 15.96
C ASP A 50 2.26 17.91 15.23
N ILE A 51 2.49 17.42 14.01
CA ILE A 51 3.57 17.89 13.13
C ILE A 51 3.05 18.81 12.02
N GLY A 52 1.73 18.93 11.89
CA GLY A 52 1.08 19.72 10.86
C GLY A 52 1.09 19.04 9.48
N THR A 53 0.14 19.45 8.64
CA THR A 53 -0.10 18.83 7.34
C THR A 53 1.09 18.91 6.39
N SER A 54 1.79 20.05 6.32
CA SER A 54 2.93 20.22 5.41
C SER A 54 4.06 19.23 5.72
N LYS A 55 4.46 19.11 6.98
CA LYS A 55 5.51 18.16 7.40
C LYS A 55 5.06 16.70 7.23
N PHE A 56 3.78 16.42 7.49
CA PHE A 56 3.21 15.11 7.25
C PHE A 56 3.26 14.71 5.76
N LEU A 57 2.96 15.64 4.84
CA LEU A 57 3.10 15.40 3.41
C LEU A 57 4.57 15.19 3.01
N SER A 58 5.52 15.95 3.59
CA SER A 58 6.95 15.73 3.38
C SER A 58 7.39 14.34 3.85
N ILE A 59 6.88 13.85 4.98
CA ILE A 59 7.11 12.48 5.46
C ILE A 59 6.61 11.47 4.42
N LEU A 60 5.36 11.61 3.95
CA LEU A 60 4.79 10.69 2.97
C LEU A 60 5.56 10.71 1.64
N GLY A 61 6.19 11.83 1.28
CA GLY A 61 7.08 11.93 0.13
C GLY A 61 8.46 11.30 0.32
N ALA A 62 8.92 11.16 1.57
CA ALA A 62 10.25 10.64 1.91
C ALA A 62 10.28 9.15 2.22
N VAL A 63 9.15 8.53 2.53
CA VAL A 63 9.07 7.08 2.78
C VAL A 63 9.05 6.28 1.47
N PRO A 64 9.49 5.01 1.48
CA PRO A 64 9.37 4.13 0.32
C PRO A 64 7.94 4.03 -0.21
N GLU A 65 7.80 3.89 -1.52
CA GLU A 65 6.48 3.90 -2.18
C GLU A 65 5.55 2.78 -1.68
N GLU A 66 6.10 1.59 -1.45
CA GLU A 66 5.37 0.45 -0.89
C GLU A 66 4.82 0.74 0.52
N ALA A 67 5.61 1.43 1.35
CA ALA A 67 5.23 1.81 2.71
C ALA A 67 4.09 2.84 2.70
N LYS A 68 4.24 3.88 1.86
CA LYS A 68 3.21 4.90 1.61
C LYS A 68 1.90 4.26 1.14
N ASN A 69 1.96 3.37 0.15
CA ASN A 69 0.79 2.71 -0.42
C ASN A 69 0.09 1.83 0.63
N TRP A 70 0.85 1.06 1.41
CA TRP A 70 0.32 0.27 2.50
C TRP A 70 -0.39 1.16 3.54
N TYR A 71 0.26 2.23 3.98
CA TYR A 71 -0.29 3.15 4.98
C TYR A 71 -1.59 3.81 4.53
N LEU A 72 -1.60 4.38 3.32
CA LEU A 72 -2.79 5.03 2.76
C LEU A 72 -3.93 4.04 2.54
N SER A 73 -3.64 2.81 2.10
CA SER A 73 -4.67 1.77 1.95
C SER A 73 -5.36 1.43 3.27
N ARG A 74 -4.62 1.43 4.39
CA ARG A 74 -5.17 1.17 5.72
C ARG A 74 -5.91 2.38 6.27
N LEU A 75 -5.34 3.57 6.09
CA LEU A 75 -5.93 4.80 6.60
C LEU A 75 -7.26 5.13 5.94
N LEU A 76 -7.37 4.88 4.62
CA LEU A 76 -8.58 5.13 3.83
C LEU A 76 -9.56 3.94 3.84
N GLY A 77 -9.41 3.02 4.80
CA GLY A 77 -10.40 1.97 5.08
C GLY A 77 -10.34 0.74 4.19
N GLY A 78 -9.13 0.28 3.82
CA GLY A 78 -8.93 -1.00 3.11
C GLY A 78 -9.56 -1.05 1.73
N THR A 79 -10.07 0.08 1.24
CA THR A 79 -10.44 0.20 -0.15
C THR A 79 -9.14 0.38 -0.90
N LYS A 80 -8.67 -0.70 -1.56
CA LYS A 80 -8.15 -0.52 -2.92
C LYS A 80 -9.04 0.56 -3.56
N PRO A 81 -8.48 1.61 -4.18
CA PRO A 81 -9.31 2.66 -4.76
C PRO A 81 -10.49 1.99 -5.45
N LYS A 82 -11.73 2.34 -5.07
CA LYS A 82 -12.94 1.81 -5.73
C LYS A 82 -13.00 2.15 -7.23
N THR A 83 -11.97 2.81 -7.73
CA THR A 83 -11.72 3.31 -9.07
C THR A 83 -10.26 2.98 -9.44
N THR A 84 -9.88 1.71 -9.51
CA THR A 84 -9.88 0.95 -10.76
C THR A 84 -10.04 -0.51 -10.39
N ASN A 85 -11.24 -1.06 -10.56
CA ASN A 85 -11.29 -2.51 -10.76
C ASN A 85 -10.43 -2.82 -12.01
N PHE A 86 -9.84 -4.01 -12.08
CA PHE A 86 -8.96 -4.39 -13.21
C PHE A 86 -9.61 -4.12 -14.57
N ARG A 87 -10.94 -4.26 -14.63
CA ARG A 87 -11.76 -3.89 -15.78
C ARG A 87 -11.63 -2.41 -16.16
N THR A 88 -11.78 -1.48 -15.23
CA THR A 88 -11.63 -0.03 -15.50
C THR A 88 -10.22 0.30 -15.97
N TRP A 89 -9.20 -0.38 -15.44
CA TRP A 89 -7.81 -0.15 -15.85
C TRP A 89 -7.55 -0.65 -17.28
N ILE A 90 -8.05 -1.83 -17.62
CA ILE A 90 -8.03 -2.32 -19.00
C ILE A 90 -8.83 -1.38 -19.90
N GLU A 91 -10.05 -0.99 -19.53
CA GLU A 91 -10.91 -0.16 -20.37
C GLU A 91 -10.27 1.18 -20.72
N SER A 92 -9.56 1.79 -19.76
CA SER A 92 -8.87 3.08 -19.95
C SER A 92 -7.52 3.00 -20.67
N ALA A 93 -6.94 1.80 -20.82
CA ALA A 93 -5.61 1.65 -21.41
C ALA A 93 -5.61 1.87 -22.95
N PRO A 94 -4.49 2.33 -23.53
CA PRO A 94 -4.26 2.32 -24.97
C PRO A 94 -4.43 0.92 -25.58
N ILE A 95 -4.72 0.84 -26.87
CA ILE A 95 -4.99 -0.45 -27.54
C ILE A 95 -3.75 -1.37 -27.53
N GLU A 96 -2.57 -0.77 -27.53
CA GLU A 96 -1.28 -1.46 -27.46
C GLU A 96 -1.10 -2.14 -26.09
N GLU A 97 -1.41 -1.43 -25.01
CA GLU A 97 -1.33 -1.98 -23.64
C GLU A 97 -2.40 -3.06 -23.41
N LYS A 98 -3.60 -2.89 -23.98
CA LYS A 98 -4.65 -3.92 -23.97
C LYS A 98 -4.19 -5.21 -24.66
N ALA A 99 -3.58 -5.08 -25.83
CA ALA A 99 -3.06 -6.22 -26.59
C ALA A 99 -1.94 -6.95 -25.83
N GLU A 100 -1.05 -6.21 -25.20
CA GLU A 100 0.02 -6.80 -24.39
C GLU A 100 -0.53 -7.48 -23.13
N ALA A 101 -1.50 -6.87 -22.45
CA ALA A 101 -2.18 -7.49 -21.33
C ALA A 101 -2.85 -8.83 -21.72
N LEU A 102 -3.51 -8.88 -22.88
CA LEU A 102 -4.09 -10.12 -23.41
C LEU A 102 -3.01 -11.18 -23.69
N ARG A 103 -1.88 -10.79 -24.28
CA ARG A 103 -0.78 -11.70 -24.58
C ARG A 103 -0.20 -12.33 -23.31
N VAL A 104 0.08 -11.51 -22.31
CA VAL A 104 0.62 -11.96 -21.02
C VAL A 104 -0.36 -12.87 -20.30
N LEU A 105 -1.65 -12.51 -20.28
CA LEU A 105 -2.69 -13.35 -19.67
C LEU A 105 -2.81 -14.71 -20.36
N ALA A 106 -2.81 -14.73 -21.69
CA ALA A 106 -2.84 -15.98 -22.46
C ALA A 106 -1.63 -16.86 -22.16
N GLU A 107 -0.43 -16.27 -22.06
CA GLU A 107 0.79 -17.00 -21.73
C GLU A 107 0.76 -17.60 -20.32
N VAL A 108 0.31 -16.83 -19.34
CA VAL A 108 0.18 -17.30 -17.94
C VAL A 108 -0.80 -18.46 -17.86
N VAL A 109 -1.98 -18.31 -18.48
CA VAL A 109 -3.00 -19.37 -18.50
C VAL A 109 -2.47 -20.63 -19.20
N ALA A 110 -1.86 -20.49 -20.37
CA ALA A 110 -1.29 -21.61 -21.10
C ALA A 110 -0.22 -22.35 -20.28
N LYS A 111 0.63 -21.62 -19.54
CA LYS A 111 1.63 -22.21 -18.64
C LYS A 111 0.98 -22.96 -17.47
N THR A 112 -0.08 -22.39 -16.88
CA THR A 112 -0.83 -23.06 -15.80
C THR A 112 -1.46 -24.37 -16.28
N TYR A 113 -2.05 -24.39 -17.48
CA TYR A 113 -2.63 -25.62 -18.04
C TYR A 113 -1.58 -26.61 -18.55
N ALA A 114 -0.45 -26.14 -19.09
CA ALA A 114 0.64 -27.01 -19.52
C ALA A 114 1.34 -27.71 -18.34
N GLY A 115 1.40 -27.06 -17.17
CA GLY A 115 1.88 -27.66 -15.92
C GLY A 115 0.90 -28.65 -15.28
N ASN A 116 -0.38 -28.61 -15.66
CA ASN A 116 -1.45 -29.48 -15.14
C ASN A 116 -1.82 -30.62 -16.10
N LYS A 117 -1.02 -30.90 -17.13
CA LYS A 117 -1.24 -31.99 -18.10
C LYS A 117 -0.97 -33.40 -17.53
N GLU A 118 -1.60 -33.74 -16.41
CA GLU A 118 -1.94 -35.13 -16.13
C GLU A 118 -3.45 -35.39 -15.94
N GLU A 119 -4.33 -34.39 -15.76
CA GLU A 119 -5.77 -34.70 -15.67
C GLU A 119 -6.69 -33.74 -16.47
N SER A 120 -7.23 -34.30 -17.55
CA SER A 120 -8.50 -34.02 -18.26
C SER A 120 -8.85 -32.58 -18.67
N PHE A 121 -9.13 -32.43 -19.96
CA PHE A 121 -9.85 -31.31 -20.57
C PHE A 121 -11.15 -31.02 -19.81
N VAL A 122 -11.23 -29.86 -19.17
CA VAL A 122 -12.51 -29.28 -18.71
C VAL A 122 -12.92 -28.24 -19.74
N ASP A 123 -14.06 -28.48 -20.39
CA ASP A 123 -14.74 -27.54 -21.28
C ASP A 123 -14.86 -26.17 -20.60
N LEU A 124 -14.27 -25.15 -21.22
CA LEU A 124 -14.50 -23.77 -20.82
C LEU A 124 -15.97 -23.44 -21.13
N PRO A 125 -16.77 -22.95 -20.17
CA PRO A 125 -18.11 -22.49 -20.48
C PRO A 125 -18.02 -21.29 -21.44
N VAL A 126 -18.65 -21.44 -22.60
CA VAL A 126 -18.85 -20.36 -23.57
C VAL A 126 -19.67 -19.28 -22.89
N ALA A 127 -19.07 -18.11 -22.66
CA ALA A 127 -19.80 -16.94 -22.24
C ALA A 127 -20.64 -16.43 -23.42
N VAL A 128 -21.97 -16.47 -23.28
CA VAL A 128 -22.95 -15.79 -24.13
C VAL A 128 -23.07 -14.34 -23.70
#